data_AF-A0A7W7GBK4-F1
#
_entry.id   AF-A0A7W7GBK4-F1
#
_cell.length_a   1.000
_cell.length_b   1.000
_cell.length_c   1.000
_cell.angle_alpha   90.00
_cell.angle_beta   90.00
_cell.angle_gamma   90.00
#
_symmetry.space_group_name_H-M   'P 1'
#
loop_
_entity.id
_entity.type
_entity.pdbx_description
1 polymer ?
#
loop_
_entity_poly.entity_id
_entity_poly.type
_entity_poly.pdbx_seq_one_letter_code
_entity_poly.pdbx_strand_id
1 'polypeptide(L)'
;MSEQTFIDACLHGDALMTEIDDWIDRWHDCDGEPNGQAESLHDFLGMSWEQYSIFAEKPQALRFIIAARRWGTEVAMSDVALAARSTHSKEANDLIAWLRQTGRIS
;
A
#
# COMPACT_ATOMS: atom_id res chain seq x y z
N MET A 1 19.42 -11.74 -1.52
CA MET A 1 18.91 -10.67 -2.39
C MET A 1 17.48 -10.48 -1.96
N SER A 2 17.13 -9.32 -1.41
CA SER A 2 15.76 -9.04 -0.99
C SER A 2 14.86 -9.12 -2.23
N GLU A 3 13.78 -9.88 -2.17
CA GLU A 3 12.77 -9.87 -3.22
C GLU A 3 12.20 -8.45 -3.35
N GLN A 4 12.23 -7.89 -4.56
CA GLN A 4 11.86 -6.49 -4.78
C GLN A 4 10.34 -6.40 -4.93
N THR A 5 9.66 -6.00 -3.86
CA THR A 5 8.22 -5.73 -3.88
C THR A 5 7.91 -4.41 -4.59
N PHE A 6 6.65 -4.19 -4.99
CA PHE A 6 6.23 -2.90 -5.57
C PHE A 6 6.57 -1.72 -4.64
N ILE A 7 6.24 -1.83 -3.35
CA ILE A 7 6.53 -0.76 -2.39
C ILE A 7 8.04 -0.53 -2.27
N ASP A 8 8.84 -1.59 -2.24
CA ASP A 8 10.30 -1.42 -2.20
C ASP A 8 10.81 -0.75 -3.49
N ALA A 9 10.28 -1.11 -4.67
CA ALA A 9 10.61 -0.43 -5.93
C ALA A 9 10.25 1.06 -5.90
N CYS A 10 9.09 1.44 -5.35
CA CYS A 10 8.72 2.84 -5.14
C CYS A 10 9.66 3.58 -4.19
N LEU A 11 10.15 2.91 -3.14
CA LEU A 11 11.06 3.51 -2.16
C LEU A 11 12.46 3.74 -2.73
N HIS A 12 12.93 2.86 -3.62
CA HIS A 12 14.21 2.99 -4.29
C HIS A 12 14.17 3.93 -5.51
N GLY A 13 12.97 4.28 -5.99
CA GLY A 13 12.77 5.10 -7.19
C GLY A 13 12.81 4.30 -8.49
N ASP A 14 12.72 2.97 -8.40
CA ASP A 14 12.67 2.05 -9.54
C ASP A 14 11.26 1.92 -10.14
N ALA A 15 10.23 2.33 -9.39
CA ALA A 15 8.84 2.36 -9.84
C ALA A 15 8.11 3.61 -9.35
N LEU A 16 7.19 4.11 -10.17
CA LEU A 16 6.25 5.17 -9.81
C LEU A 16 4.99 4.56 -9.20
N MET A 17 4.37 5.30 -8.29
CA MET A 17 3.10 4.88 -7.68
C MET A 17 1.98 4.62 -8.70
N THR A 18 2.04 5.30 -9.84
CA THR A 18 1.07 5.16 -10.93
C THR A 18 1.22 3.86 -11.70
N GLU A 19 2.33 3.15 -11.54
CA GLU A 19 2.61 1.86 -12.20
C GLU A 19 2.05 0.68 -11.38
N ILE A 20 1.26 0.94 -10.31
CA ILE A 20 0.66 -0.11 -9.50
C ILE A 20 -0.19 -1.08 -10.35
N ASP A 21 -0.91 -0.55 -11.34
CA ASP A 21 -1.76 -1.37 -12.22
C ASP A 21 -0.88 -2.29 -13.11
N ASP A 22 0.25 -1.80 -13.63
CA ASP A 22 1.19 -2.61 -14.41
C ASP A 22 1.79 -3.76 -13.58
N TRP A 23 2.01 -3.54 -12.28
CA TRP A 23 2.47 -4.58 -11.36
C TRP A 23 1.39 -5.63 -11.08
N ILE A 24 0.14 -5.19 -10.89
CA ILE A 24 -1.00 -6.11 -10.73
C ILE A 24 -1.20 -6.95 -11.99
N ASP A 25 -1.12 -6.32 -13.16
CA ASP A 25 -1.21 -7.01 -14.46
C ASP A 25 -0.08 -8.03 -14.61
N ARG A 26 1.17 -7.68 -14.27
CA ARG A 26 2.29 -8.63 -14.26
C ARG A 26 2.04 -9.84 -13.36
N TRP A 27 1.45 -9.63 -12.18
CA TRP A 27 1.11 -10.72 -11.27
C TRP A 27 0.05 -11.64 -11.90
N HIS A 28 -0.97 -11.07 -12.55
CA HIS A 28 -2.00 -11.82 -13.27
C HIS A 28 -1.46 -12.58 -14.48
N ASP A 29 -0.58 -11.95 -15.27
CA ASP A 29 0.03 -12.56 -16.47
C ASP A 29 0.94 -13.75 -16.11
N CYS A 30 1.44 -13.80 -14.88
CA CYS A 30 2.24 -14.90 -14.36
C CYS A 30 1.42 -15.93 -13.55
N ASP A 31 0.09 -15.89 -13.60
CA ASP A 31 -0.81 -16.78 -12.83
C ASP A 31 -0.50 -16.79 -11.31
N GLY A 32 -0.06 -15.66 -10.77
CA GLY A 32 0.34 -15.53 -9.36
C GLY A 32 1.74 -16.05 -9.04
N GLU A 33 2.59 -16.26 -10.05
CA GLU A 33 3.98 -16.68 -9.91
C GLU A 33 4.99 -15.68 -10.53
N PRO A 34 4.94 -14.37 -10.19
CA PRO A 34 5.73 -13.33 -10.87
C PRO A 34 7.25 -13.49 -10.74
N ASN A 35 7.70 -14.29 -9.76
CA ASN A 35 9.09 -14.61 -9.47
C ASN A 35 9.39 -16.12 -9.65
N GLY A 36 8.50 -16.87 -10.31
CA GLY A 36 8.64 -18.32 -10.51
C GLY A 36 8.25 -19.17 -9.28
N GLN A 37 7.57 -18.55 -8.31
CA GLN A 37 6.96 -19.21 -7.15
C GLN A 37 5.62 -18.57 -6.87
N ALA A 38 4.66 -19.38 -6.39
CA ALA A 38 3.35 -18.89 -5.96
C ALA A 38 3.49 -17.85 -4.85
N GLU A 39 3.04 -16.65 -5.15
CA GLU A 39 3.12 -15.49 -4.27
C GLU A 39 1.76 -14.80 -4.26
N SER A 40 1.28 -14.42 -3.08
CA SER A 40 0.03 -13.69 -2.99
C SER A 40 0.21 -12.27 -3.53
N LEU A 41 -0.84 -11.67 -4.11
CA LEU A 41 -0.72 -10.31 -4.64
C LEU A 41 -0.30 -9.29 -3.56
N HIS A 42 -0.74 -9.45 -2.31
CA HIS A 42 -0.35 -8.54 -1.24
C HIS A 42 1.14 -8.68 -0.88
N ASP A 43 1.68 -9.90 -0.85
CA ASP A 43 3.11 -10.14 -0.64
C ASP A 43 3.94 -9.55 -1.78
N PHE A 44 3.53 -9.77 -3.04
CA PHE A 44 4.19 -9.24 -4.22
C PHE A 44 4.21 -7.70 -4.27
N LEU A 45 3.10 -7.07 -3.87
CA LEU A 45 3.03 -5.62 -3.74
C LEU A 45 3.80 -5.09 -2.51
N GLY A 46 4.18 -5.97 -1.59
CA GLY A 46 4.85 -5.63 -0.35
C GLY A 46 3.91 -5.03 0.68
N MET A 47 2.65 -5.42 0.72
CA MET A 47 1.66 -4.96 1.68
C MET A 47 1.32 -6.05 2.69
N SER A 48 1.05 -5.67 3.94
CA SER A 48 0.32 -6.58 4.82
C SER A 48 -1.11 -6.80 4.31
N TRP A 49 -1.76 -7.88 4.73
CA TRP A 49 -3.15 -8.14 4.36
C TRP A 49 -4.09 -6.98 4.70
N GLU A 50 -3.87 -6.31 5.85
CA GLU A 50 -4.67 -5.14 6.26
C GLU A 50 -4.46 -3.94 5.33
N GLN A 51 -3.20 -3.65 4.98
CA GLN A 51 -2.86 -2.57 4.04
C GLN A 51 -3.46 -2.84 2.67
N TYR A 52 -3.35 -4.08 2.19
CA TYR A 52 -3.92 -4.52 0.93
C TYR A 52 -5.44 -4.41 0.91
N SER A 53 -6.13 -4.85 1.97
CA SER A 53 -7.58 -4.72 2.09
C SER A 53 -8.03 -3.26 1.97
N ILE A 54 -7.30 -2.32 2.57
CA ILE A 54 -7.63 -0.90 2.49
C ILE A 54 -7.32 -0.33 1.12
N PHE A 55 -6.17 -0.70 0.54
CA PHE A 55 -5.83 -0.31 -0.83
C PHE A 55 -6.91 -0.78 -1.82
N ALA A 56 -7.38 -2.02 -1.70
CA ALA A 56 -8.43 -2.58 -2.54
C ALA A 56 -9.75 -1.79 -2.43
N GLU A 57 -10.09 -1.29 -1.24
CA GLU A 57 -11.28 -0.44 -1.03
C GLU A 57 -11.05 1.04 -1.39
N LYS A 58 -9.80 1.52 -1.28
CA LYS A 58 -9.38 2.92 -1.40
C LYS A 58 -7.99 3.00 -2.05
N PRO A 59 -7.89 3.03 -3.40
CA PRO A 59 -6.59 3.10 -4.09
C PRO A 59 -5.72 4.30 -3.68
N GLN A 60 -6.35 5.42 -3.30
CA GLN A 60 -5.67 6.60 -2.76
C GLN A 60 -4.87 6.34 -1.47
N ALA A 61 -5.10 5.22 -0.77
CA ALA A 61 -4.36 4.82 0.41
C ALA A 61 -2.89 4.50 0.11
N LEU A 62 -2.57 4.15 -1.15
CA LEU A 62 -1.24 3.74 -1.58
C LEU A 62 -0.14 4.74 -1.19
N ARG A 63 -0.38 6.05 -1.34
CA ARG A 63 0.61 7.08 -0.97
C ARG A 63 0.97 7.04 0.50
N PHE A 64 -0.02 6.74 1.34
CA PHE A 64 0.16 6.72 2.78
C PHE A 64 0.87 5.46 3.22
N ILE A 65 0.60 4.32 2.58
CA ILE A 65 1.30 3.06 2.79
C ILE A 65 2.79 3.19 2.43
N ILE A 66 3.11 3.83 1.30
CA ILE A 66 4.49 4.07 0.89
C ILE A 66 5.19 5.07 1.82
N ALA A 67 4.52 6.18 2.16
CA ALA A 67 5.08 7.19 3.07
C ALA A 67 5.38 6.61 4.47
N ALA A 68 4.46 5.80 4.99
CA ALA A 68 4.61 5.03 6.21
C ALA A 68 5.89 4.18 6.21
N ARG A 69 6.07 3.37 5.16
CA ARG A 69 7.20 2.44 5.05
C ARG A 69 8.54 3.16 4.91
N ARG A 70 8.56 4.32 4.23
CA ARG A 70 9.75 5.19 4.15
C ARG A 70 10.24 5.68 5.51
N TRP A 71 9.35 5.83 6.48
CA TRP A 71 9.66 6.43 7.80
C TRP A 71 9.94 5.37 8.87
N GLY A 72 9.97 4.09 8.50
CA GLY A 72 10.36 2.99 9.38
C GLY A 72 9.36 2.69 10.51
N THR A 73 8.16 3.24 10.44
CA THR A 73 7.05 2.84 11.31
C THR A 73 6.40 1.59 10.73
N GLU A 74 6.34 0.50 11.49
CA GLU A 74 5.32 -0.52 11.27
C GLU A 74 3.98 0.16 11.51
N VAL A 75 3.38 0.63 10.43
CA VAL A 75 2.22 1.49 10.53
C VAL A 75 1.00 0.64 10.85
N ALA A 76 0.61 0.67 12.12
CA ALA A 76 -0.76 0.40 12.53
C ALA A 76 -1.67 1.44 11.87
N MET A 77 -2.91 1.07 11.55
CA MET A 77 -3.82 1.95 10.79
C MET A 77 -4.12 3.30 11.44
N SER A 78 -3.91 3.43 12.76
CA SER A 78 -3.91 4.71 13.49
C SER A 78 -2.91 5.71 12.93
N ASP A 79 -1.77 5.21 12.44
CA ASP A 79 -0.65 6.00 11.97
C ASP A 79 -0.80 6.37 10.49
N VAL A 80 -1.48 5.54 9.67
CA VAL A 80 -1.94 5.94 8.33
C VAL A 80 -2.89 7.13 8.46
N ALA A 81 -3.82 7.07 9.40
CA ALA A 81 -4.74 8.15 9.66
C ALA A 81 -4.02 9.40 10.20
N LEU A 82 -2.97 9.26 11.01
CA LEU A 82 -2.15 10.38 11.47
C LEU A 82 -1.32 11.00 10.34
N ALA A 83 -0.71 10.19 9.49
CA ALA A 83 0.02 10.64 8.30
C ALA A 83 -0.92 11.36 7.32
N ALA A 84 -2.12 10.82 7.13
CA ALA A 84 -3.20 11.50 6.41
C ALA A 84 -3.53 12.84 7.07
N ARG A 85 -3.66 12.94 8.40
CA ARG A 85 -3.92 14.22 9.08
C ARG A 85 -2.80 15.24 8.84
N SER A 86 -1.55 14.77 8.75
CA SER A 86 -0.38 15.64 8.59
C SER A 86 -0.31 16.28 7.20
N THR A 87 -0.65 15.51 6.16
CA THR A 87 -0.84 16.04 4.80
C THR A 87 -2.21 16.72 4.76
N HIS A 88 -2.27 18.06 4.84
CA HIS A 88 -3.50 18.85 4.77
C HIS A 88 -4.20 18.75 3.39
N SER A 89 -4.65 17.56 2.98
CA SER A 89 -5.40 17.32 1.76
C SER A 89 -6.76 16.73 2.11
N LYS A 90 -7.80 17.18 1.40
CA LYS A 90 -9.19 16.74 1.57
C LYS A 90 -9.31 15.21 1.60
N GLU A 91 -8.60 14.56 0.70
CA GLU A 91 -8.56 13.10 0.57
C GLU A 91 -8.01 12.38 1.80
N ALA A 92 -7.11 13.04 2.54
CA ALA A 92 -6.57 12.52 3.78
C ALA A 92 -7.62 12.52 4.90
N ASN A 93 -8.36 13.63 5.02
CA ASN A 93 -9.51 13.73 5.92
C ASN A 93 -10.61 12.74 5.56
N ASP A 94 -10.88 12.54 4.27
CA ASP A 94 -11.86 11.55 3.78
C ASP A 94 -11.45 10.12 4.15
N LEU A 95 -10.15 9.78 4.05
CA LEU A 95 -9.62 8.49 4.47
C LEU A 95 -9.76 8.27 5.98
N ILE A 96 -9.43 9.28 6.80
CA ILE A 96 -9.56 9.20 8.27
C ILE A 96 -11.01 9.04 8.70
N ALA A 97 -11.92 9.82 8.11
CA ALA A 97 -13.35 9.76 8.41
C ALA A 97 -13.88 8.35 8.12
N TRP A 98 -13.46 7.75 7.01
CA TRP A 98 -13.81 6.39 6.64
C TRP A 98 -13.19 5.33 7.57
N LEU A 99 -11.93 5.47 8.00
CA LEU A 99 -11.29 4.56 8.97
C LEU A 99 -12.01 4.55 10.32
N ARG A 100 -12.48 5.72 10.78
CA ARG A 100 -13.33 5.84 11.98
C ARG A 100 -14.70 5.22 11.78
N GLN A 101 -15.34 5.47 10.64
CA GLN A 101 -16.66 4.91 10.32
C GLN A 101 -16.65 3.38 10.26
N THR A 102 -15.55 2.79 9.77
CA THR A 102 -15.39 1.33 9.66
C THR A 102 -14.81 0.67 10.92
N GLY A 103 -14.54 1.44 11.98
CA GLY A 103 -14.04 0.92 13.26
C GLY A 103 -12.59 0.45 13.24
N ARG A 104 -11.80 0.84 12.22
CA ARG A 104 -10.39 0.46 12.07
C ARG A 104 -9.45 1.32 12.93
N ILE A 105 -9.91 2.49 13.36
CA ILE A 105 -9.24 3.36 14.32
C ILE A 105 -10.27 4.01 15.25
N SER A 106 -9.90 4.23 16.51
CA SER A 106 -10.72 4.91 17.53
C SER A 106 -10.57 6.44 17.54
#